data_AF-T0ZMF4-F1
#
_entry.id   AF-T0ZMF4-F1
#
_cell.length_a   1.000
_cell.length_b   1.000
_cell.length_c   1.000
_cell.angle_alpha   90.00
_cell.angle_beta   90.00
_cell.angle_gamma   90.00
#
_symmetry.space_group_name_H-M   'P 1'
#
loop_
_entity.id
_entity.type
_entity.pdbx_description
1 polymer ?
#
loop_
_entity_poly.entity_id
_entity_poly.type
_entity_poly.pdbx_seq_one_letter_code
_entity_poly.pdbx_strand_id
1 'polypeptide(L)' 'NDTELELLESIVPKRDLLLKQPGITKKLRLNVDALTYWIATNNSRDNLRKQEYFARYGPEQGLLHLAHDHPDPN' A
#
# COMPACT_ATOMS: atom_id res chain seq x y z
N ASN A 1 16.45 -23.21 -6.24
CA ASN A 1 15.05 -23.35 -5.78
C ASN A 1 14.83 -22.50 -4.53
N ASP A 2 15.85 -22.34 -3.69
CA ASP A 2 15.77 -21.54 -2.45
C ASP A 2 15.65 -20.02 -2.70
N THR A 3 16.34 -19.48 -3.71
CA THR A 3 16.32 -18.03 -4.02
C THR A 3 14.95 -17.49 -4.49
N GLU A 4 14.13 -18.30 -5.18
CA GLU A 4 12.78 -17.86 -5.56
C GLU A 4 11.84 -17.85 -4.36
N LEU A 5 12.03 -18.80 -3.42
CA LEU A 5 11.24 -18.89 -2.20
C LEU A 5 11.54 -17.70 -1.27
N GLU A 6 12.82 -17.38 -1.07
CA GLU A 6 13.25 -16.18 -0.32
C GLU A 6 12.69 -14.88 -0.92
N LEU A 7 12.63 -14.79 -2.26
CA LEU A 7 12.08 -13.62 -2.93
C LEU A 7 10.57 -13.49 -2.71
N LEU A 8 9.84 -14.61 -2.76
CA LEU A 8 8.41 -14.68 -2.45
C LEU A 8 8.10 -14.28 -1.00
N GLU A 9 8.88 -14.80 -0.05
CA GLU A 9 8.73 -14.48 1.37
C GLU A 9 8.99 -13.00 1.67
N SER A 10 9.81 -12.33 0.85
CA SER A 10 10.09 -10.91 1.00
C SER A 10 8.97 -9.98 0.50
N ILE A 11 7.99 -10.49 -0.26
CA ILE A 11 6.98 -9.64 -0.93
C ILE A 11 6.11 -8.95 0.11
N VAL A 12 6.04 -7.62 0.05
CA VAL A 12 5.05 -6.85 0.79
C VAL A 12 3.81 -6.66 -0.08
N PRO A 13 2.66 -7.29 0.24
CA PRO A 13 1.45 -7.18 -0.57
C PRO A 13 1.06 -5.72 -0.80
N LYS A 14 0.55 -5.42 -2.00
CA LYS A 14 0.13 -4.07 -2.45
C LYS A 14 1.26 -3.04 -2.67
N ARG A 15 2.49 -3.38 -2.29
CA ARG A 15 3.67 -2.52 -2.46
C ARG A 15 4.72 -3.15 -3.34
N ASP A 16 4.80 -4.47 -3.35
CA ASP A 16 5.71 -5.22 -4.18
C ASP A 16 4.93 -6.17 -5.09
N LEU A 17 5.35 -6.28 -6.35
CA LEU A 17 4.86 -7.26 -7.32
C LEU A 17 6.00 -8.18 -7.74
N LEU A 18 5.69 -9.45 -7.96
CA LEU A 18 6.62 -10.38 -8.56
C LEU A 18 6.36 -10.48 -10.07
N LEU A 19 7.35 -10.10 -10.87
CA LEU A 19 7.37 -10.37 -12.30
C LEU A 19 8.10 -11.69 -12.54
N LYS A 20 7.38 -12.71 -13.02
CA LYS A 20 7.93 -14.01 -13.40
C LYS A 20 7.87 -14.21 -14.91
N GLN A 21 9.02 -14.39 -15.54
CA GLN A 21 9.20 -14.69 -16.97
C GLN A 21 10.15 -15.91 -17.11
N PRO A 22 10.17 -16.61 -18.26
CA PRO A 22 11.13 -17.69 -18.47
C PRO A 22 12.57 -17.19 -18.25
N GLY A 23 13.23 -17.72 -17.22
CA GLY A 23 14.62 -17.38 -16.85
C GLY A 23 14.81 -16.09 -16.04
N ILE A 24 13.76 -15.31 -15.73
CA ILE A 24 13.86 -14.07 -14.94
C ILE A 24 12.73 -14.00 -13.92
N THR A 25 13.10 -13.79 -12.66
CA THR A 25 12.18 -13.44 -11.57
C THR A 25 12.67 -12.13 -10.95
N LYS A 26 11.81 -11.10 -10.93
CA LYS A 26 12.12 -9.78 -10.33
C LYS A 26 11.03 -9.33 -9.38
N LYS A 27 11.45 -8.73 -8.27
CA LYS A 27 10.59 -7.98 -7.37
C LYS A 27 10.54 -6.52 -7.81
N LEU A 28 9.35 -6.03 -8.14
CA LEU A 28 9.08 -4.65 -8.50
C LEU A 28 8.45 -3.96 -7.30
N ARG A 29 8.88 -2.73 -6.98
CA ARG A 29 8.23 -1.88 -5.98
C ARG A 29 7.26 -0.93 -6.68
N LEU A 30 6.00 -1.02 -6.30
CA LEU A 30 4.95 -0.08 -6.70
C LEU A 30 5.11 1.21 -5.91
N ASN A 31 5.38 2.30 -6.61
CA ASN A 31 5.24 3.64 -6.05
C ASN A 31 3.78 4.07 -6.24
N VAL A 32 3.01 3.94 -5.17
CA VAL A 32 1.64 4.45 -5.09
C VAL A 32 1.71 5.75 -4.30
N ASP A 33 1.23 6.86 -4.87
CA ASP A 33 1.16 8.10 -4.10
C ASP A 33 0.20 7.94 -2.90
N ALA A 34 0.42 8.74 -1.86
CA ALA A 34 -0.31 8.61 -0.61
C ALA A 34 -1.83 8.69 -0.78
N LEU A 35 -2.32 9.55 -1.68
CA LEU A 35 -3.75 9.70 -1.92
C LEU A 35 -4.34 8.44 -2.55
N THR A 36 -3.68 7.91 -3.58
CA THR A 36 -4.09 6.66 -4.23
C THR A 36 -4.08 5.49 -3.23
N TYR A 37 -3.10 5.43 -2.32
CA TYR A 37 -3.09 4.44 -1.25
C TYR A 37 -4.34 4.53 -0.36
N TRP A 38 -4.67 5.73 0.15
CA TRP A 38 -5.78 5.92 1.09
C TRP A 38 -7.15 5.67 0.44
N ILE A 39 -7.25 5.90 -0.87
CA ILE A 39 -8.40 5.49 -1.68
C ILE A 39 -8.52 3.96 -1.73
N ALA A 40 -7.43 3.25 -2.02
CA ALA A 40 -7.43 1.81 -2.31
C ALA A 40 -7.33 0.89 -1.08
N THR A 41 -6.85 1.38 0.06
CA THR A 41 -6.69 0.54 1.26
C THR A 41 -8.04 0.17 1.90
N ASN A 42 -8.11 -1.06 2.40
CA ASN A 42 -9.30 -1.66 3.04
C ASN A 42 -8.91 -2.67 4.13
N ASN A 43 -7.77 -2.45 4.81
CA ASN A 43 -7.42 -3.25 5.99
C ASN A 43 -7.99 -2.58 7.26
N SER A 44 -8.20 -3.36 8.32
CA SER A 44 -8.86 -2.90 9.55
C SER A 44 -8.18 -1.69 10.20
N ARG A 45 -6.84 -1.68 10.24
CA ARG A 45 -6.04 -0.60 10.83
C ARG A 45 -6.26 0.72 10.09
N ASP A 46 -6.20 0.67 8.76
CA ASP A 46 -6.35 1.86 7.93
C ASP A 46 -7.81 2.32 7.86
N ASN A 47 -8.77 1.38 7.91
CA ASN A 47 -10.19 1.71 7.97
C ASN A 47 -10.55 2.47 9.24
N LEU A 48 -9.93 2.13 10.38
CA LEU A 48 -10.11 2.89 11.62
C LEU A 48 -9.60 4.34 11.46
N ARG A 49 -8.42 4.54 10.87
CA ARG A 49 -7.90 5.88 10.59
C ARG A 49 -8.78 6.65 9.62
N LYS A 50 -9.25 5.99 8.55
CA LYS A 50 -10.22 6.58 7.61
C LYS A 50 -11.47 7.06 8.33
N GLN A 51 -12.01 6.25 9.23
CA GLN A 51 -13.18 6.63 10.02
C GLN A 51 -12.91 7.86 10.89
N GLU A 52 -11.77 7.93 11.56
CA GLU A 52 -11.39 9.09 12.39
C GLU A 52 -11.26 10.38 11.58
N TYR A 53 -10.55 10.33 10.45
CA TYR A 53 -10.36 11.51 9.60
C TYR A 53 -11.65 11.92 8.91
N PHE A 54 -12.47 10.95 8.47
CA PHE A 54 -13.77 11.25 7.85
C PHE A 54 -14.74 11.85 8.87
N ALA A 55 -14.69 11.42 10.13
CA ALA A 55 -15.49 12.03 11.19
C ALA A 55 -15.07 13.47 11.50
N ARG A 56 -13.79 13.81 11.37
CA ARG A 56 -13.27 15.16 11.65
C ARG A 56 -13.42 16.14 10.50
N TYR A 57 -13.21 15.68 9.26
CA TYR A 57 -13.04 16.55 8.10
C TYR A 57 -14.04 16.26 6.97
N GLY A 58 -14.85 15.21 7.09
CA GLY A 58 -15.64 14.67 5.98
C GLY A 58 -14.82 13.78 5.04
N PRO A 59 -15.45 13.04 4.12
CA PRO A 59 -14.77 12.01 3.33
C PRO A 59 -13.66 12.53 2.42
N GLU A 60 -13.92 13.60 1.65
CA GLU A 60 -12.98 14.14 0.67
C GLU A 60 -11.78 14.81 1.34
N GLN A 61 -12.03 15.76 2.24
CA GLN A 61 -10.95 16.42 2.99
C GLN A 61 -10.24 15.44 3.93
N GLY A 62 -10.94 14.45 4.48
CA GLY A 62 -10.33 13.40 5.27
C GLY A 62 -9.31 12.58 4.50
N LEU A 63 -9.56 12.27 3.21
CA LEU A 63 -8.56 11.61 2.36
C LEU A 63 -7.33 12.50 2.09
N LEU A 64 -7.53 13.79 1.85
CA LEU A 64 -6.43 14.74 1.64
C LEU A 64 -5.57 14.90 2.89
N HIS A 65 -6.21 15.03 4.06
CA HIS A 65 -5.52 15.08 5.35
C HIS A 65 -4.77 13.78 5.64
N LEU A 66 -5.36 12.62 5.36
CA LEU A 66 -4.66 11.33 5.49
C LEU A 66 -3.43 11.25 4.59
N ALA A 67 -3.54 11.68 3.33
CA ALA A 67 -2.41 11.68 2.39
C ALA A 67 -1.30 12.65 2.81
N HIS A 68 -1.67 13.78 3.43
CA HIS A 68 -0.72 14.76 3.96
C HIS A 68 -0.03 14.29 5.24
N ASP A 69 -0.80 13.81 6.22
CA ASP A 69 -0.32 13.43 7.55
C ASP A 69 0.37 12.05 7.56
N HIS A 70 0.03 11.21 6.58
CA HIS A 70 0.60 9.88 6.37
C HIS A 70 1.02 9.69 4.91
N PRO A 71 2.12 10.33 4.47
CA PRO A 71 2.59 10.27 3.08
C PRO A 71 3.20 8.91 2.70
N ASP A 72 3.71 8.17 3.70
CA ASP A 72 4.25 6.81 3.54
C ASP A 72 3.51 5.83 4.48
N PRO A 73 2.25 5.47 4.18
CA PRO A 73 1.41 4.70 5.07
C PRO A 73 1.87 3.23 5.14
N ASN A 74 2.82 2.98 6.05
CA ASN A 74 3.42 1.67 6.36
C ASN A 74 3.25 1.36 7.84
#